data_AF-A0A948MLX0-F1
#
_entry.id   AF-A0A948MLX0-F1
#
_cell.length_a   1.000
_cell.length_b   1.000
_cell.length_c   1.000
_cell.angle_alpha   90.00
_cell.angle_beta   90.00
_cell.angle_gamma   90.00
#
_symmetry.space_group_name_H-M   'P 1'
#
loop_
_entity.id
_entity.type
_entity.pdbx_description
1 polymer ?
#
loop_
_entity_poly.entity_id
_entity_poly.type
_entity_poly.pdbx_seq_one_letter_code
_entity_poly.pdbx_strand_id
1 'polypeptide(L)'
;MKYTYGKTACEATDAANVRGVLVSTADGYCFRVYDNSGDFIDYQLLHDDLEVTIDSSALASFYQNDDIAVLDHSPAVLGLKPAIYIA
;
A
#
# COMPACT_ATOMS: atom_id res chain seq x y z
N MET A 1 -7.34 7.01 23.21
CA MET A 1 -8.59 7.58 23.79
C MET A 1 -9.77 6.98 23.05
N LYS A 2 -10.96 6.85 23.66
CA LYS A 2 -12.13 6.26 22.99
C LYS A 2 -12.95 7.34 22.29
N TYR A 3 -13.36 7.05 21.06
CA TYR A 3 -14.14 7.93 20.19
C TYR A 3 -15.32 7.16 19.59
N THR A 4 -16.41 7.85 19.31
CA THR A 4 -17.50 7.25 18.51
C THR A 4 -17.10 7.27 17.05
N TYR A 5 -16.90 6.10 16.44
CA TYR A 5 -16.63 5.92 15.02
C TYR A 5 -17.79 5.15 14.38
N GLY A 6 -18.49 5.79 13.44
CA GLY A 6 -19.77 5.30 12.95
C GLY A 6 -20.81 5.22 14.09
N LYS A 7 -21.22 3.99 14.44
CA LYS A 7 -22.18 3.72 15.54
C LYS A 7 -21.54 3.06 16.76
N THR A 8 -20.21 2.92 16.79
CA THR A 8 -19.51 2.13 17.80
C THR A 8 -18.44 2.97 18.50
N ALA A 9 -18.16 2.66 19.77
CA ALA A 9 -17.03 3.25 20.49
C ALA A 9 -15.74 2.50 20.11
N CYS A 10 -14.76 3.22 19.58
CA CYS A 10 -13.48 2.70 19.12
C CYS A 10 -12.32 3.40 19.83
N GLU A 11 -11.24 2.68 20.08
CA GLU A 11 -9.97 3.30 20.49
C GLU A 11 -9.27 3.84 19.26
N ALA A 12 -8.89 5.12 19.30
CA ALA A 12 -8.02 5.70 18.30
C ALA A 12 -6.62 5.89 18.89
N THR A 13 -5.64 5.44 18.11
CA THR A 13 -4.21 5.66 18.32
C THR A 13 -3.66 6.37 17.09
N ASP A 14 -2.65 7.20 17.30
CA ASP A 14 -1.91 7.83 16.21
C ASP A 14 -1.23 6.76 15.34
N ALA A 15 -1.28 6.94 14.03
CA ALA A 15 -0.66 6.05 13.03
C ALA A 15 0.69 6.59 12.54
N ALA A 16 1.17 7.73 13.04
CA ALA A 16 2.44 8.31 12.66
C ALA A 16 3.61 7.33 12.82
N ASN A 17 4.44 7.20 11.78
CA ASN A 17 5.61 6.31 11.71
C ASN A 17 5.30 4.80 11.81
N VAL A 18 4.04 4.39 11.70
CA VAL A 18 3.70 2.97 11.61
C VAL A 18 4.14 2.44 10.24
N ARG A 19 5.00 1.42 10.25
CA ARG A 19 5.43 0.72 9.03
C ARG A 19 4.45 -0.40 8.71
N GLY A 20 3.94 -0.41 7.49
CA GLY A 20 3.08 -1.45 6.96
C GLY A 20 3.25 -1.58 5.45
N VAL A 21 2.40 -2.39 4.83
CA VAL A 21 2.41 -2.62 3.38
C VAL A 21 1.03 -2.34 2.81
N LEU A 22 0.99 -1.67 1.66
CA LEU A 22 -0.24 -1.54 0.89
C LEU A 22 -0.48 -2.85 0.13
N VAL A 23 -1.61 -3.49 0.37
CA VAL A 23 -1.95 -4.80 -0.20
C VAL A 23 -3.14 -4.65 -1.13
N SER A 24 -3.00 -5.16 -2.36
CA SER A 24 -4.13 -5.37 -3.27
C SER A 24 -4.81 -6.69 -2.93
N THR A 25 -6.10 -6.65 -2.73
CA THR A 25 -6.95 -7.81 -2.43
C THR A 25 -8.12 -7.87 -3.43
N ALA A 26 -8.89 -8.96 -3.40
CA ALA A 26 -10.07 -9.08 -4.24
C ALA A 26 -11.14 -8.00 -3.96
N ASP A 27 -11.17 -7.46 -2.74
CA ASP A 27 -12.15 -6.48 -2.28
C ASP A 27 -11.65 -5.02 -2.36
N GLY A 28 -10.46 -4.81 -2.94
CA GLY A 28 -9.81 -3.49 -3.03
C GLY A 28 -8.47 -3.46 -2.30
N TYR A 29 -8.10 -2.28 -1.78
CA TYR A 29 -6.80 -2.07 -1.13
C TYR A 29 -6.93 -1.93 0.39
N CYS A 30 -5.97 -2.47 1.12
CA CYS A 30 -5.84 -2.28 2.56
C CYS A 30 -4.40 -1.94 2.95
N PHE A 31 -4.23 -1.29 4.10
CA PHE A 31 -2.93 -1.11 4.73
C PHE A 31 -2.73 -2.19 5.79
N ARG A 32 -1.78 -3.10 5.56
CA ARG A 32 -1.48 -4.22 6.46
C ARG A 32 -0.30 -3.87 7.36
N VAL A 33 -0.50 -4.02 8.67
CA VAL A 33 0.56 -3.85 9.68
C VAL A 33 0.82 -5.20 10.33
N TYR A 34 2.09 -5.61 10.36
CA TYR A 34 2.54 -6.83 11.02
C TYR A 34 3.02 -6.51 12.44
N ASP A 35 2.74 -7.43 13.37
CA ASP A 35 3.36 -7.43 14.68
C ASP A 35 4.66 -8.25 14.69
N ASN A 36 5.34 -8.27 15.84
CA ASN A 36 6.60 -9.00 16.01
C ASN A 36 6.44 -10.54 15.99
N SER A 37 5.21 -11.04 16.13
CA SER A 37 4.88 -12.46 16.07
C SER A 37 4.62 -12.92 14.63
N GLY A 38 4.50 -11.98 13.68
CA GLY A 38 4.15 -12.23 12.30
C GLY A 38 2.63 -12.22 12.04
N ASP A 39 1.83 -11.96 13.07
CA ASP A 39 0.40 -11.71 12.92
C ASP A 39 0.20 -10.32 12.30
N PHE A 40 -0.98 -10.08 11.70
CA PHE A 40 -1.24 -8.81 11.03
C PHE A 40 -2.66 -8.30 11.22
N ILE A 41 -2.82 -6.99 11.03
CA ILE A 41 -4.11 -6.31 10.96
C ILE A 41 -4.20 -5.61 9.60
N ASP A 42 -5.32 -5.81 8.91
CA ASP A 42 -5.68 -5.09 7.70
C ASP A 42 -6.58 -3.90 8.03
N TYR A 43 -6.08 -2.70 7.78
CA TYR A 43 -6.83 -1.46 7.90
C TYR A 43 -7.43 -1.09 6.55
N GLN A 44 -8.76 -0.95 6.50
CA GLN A 44 -9.46 -0.49 5.30
C GLN A 44 -9.18 1.00 5.05
N LEU A 45 -9.06 1.38 3.79
CA LEU A 45 -8.89 2.77 3.35
C LEU A 45 -10.26 3.35 2.99
N LEU A 46 -10.79 4.27 3.82
CA LEU A 46 -12.22 4.67 3.78
C LEU A 46 -12.47 6.16 3.51
N HIS A 47 -11.45 6.98 3.22
CA HIS A 47 -11.57 8.42 2.95
C HIS A 47 -10.52 8.94 1.94
N ASP A 48 -10.78 10.14 1.41
CA ASP A 48 -10.25 10.68 0.15
C ASP A 48 -8.74 10.51 -0.04
N ASP A 49 -7.89 11.26 0.67
CA ASP A 49 -6.45 11.24 0.44
C ASP A 49 -5.68 11.05 1.76
N LEU A 50 -4.89 9.97 1.83
CA LEU A 50 -3.90 9.74 2.89
C LEU A 50 -2.51 9.69 2.27
N GLU A 51 -1.56 10.42 2.86
CA GLU A 51 -0.17 10.39 2.41
C GLU A 51 0.47 9.05 2.74
N VAL A 52 1.09 8.42 1.74
CA VAL A 52 1.83 7.17 1.88
C VAL A 52 3.21 7.37 1.27
N THR A 53 4.25 7.05 2.03
CA THR A 53 5.62 7.01 1.52
C THR A 53 5.98 5.58 1.16
N ILE A 54 6.39 5.35 -0.09
CA ILE A 54 6.98 4.08 -0.51
C ILE A 54 8.42 4.01 0.00
N ASP A 55 8.72 3.01 0.82
CA ASP A 55 10.05 2.80 1.36
C ASP A 55 11.08 2.58 0.23
N SER A 56 12.27 3.15 0.38
CA SER A 56 13.41 2.93 -0.51
C SER A 56 13.73 1.45 -0.77
N SER A 57 13.41 0.55 0.17
CA SER A 57 13.63 -0.89 0.04
C SER A 57 12.44 -1.65 -0.55
N ALA A 58 11.34 -0.99 -0.91
CA ALA A 58 10.10 -1.66 -1.32
C ALA A 58 10.21 -2.39 -2.66
N LEU A 59 11.27 -2.14 -3.45
CA LEU A 59 11.45 -2.70 -4.79
C LEU A 59 10.19 -2.50 -5.65
N ALA A 60 9.62 -1.30 -5.62
CA ALA A 60 8.44 -0.91 -6.37
C ALA A 60 8.81 0.07 -7.50
N SER A 61 7.97 0.18 -8.52
CA SER A 61 8.15 1.07 -9.66
C SER A 61 6.81 1.50 -10.22
N PHE A 62 6.78 2.72 -10.76
CA PHE A 62 5.64 3.18 -11.56
C PHE A 62 5.83 2.74 -13.01
N TYR A 63 4.79 2.18 -13.60
CA TYR A 63 4.67 1.87 -15.02
C TYR A 63 3.58 2.77 -15.60
N GLN A 64 3.93 3.60 -16.58
CA GLN A 64 3.02 4.59 -17.12
C GLN A 64 3.19 4.76 -18.63
N ASN A 65 2.07 4.84 -19.33
CA ASN A 65 1.96 5.29 -20.73
C ASN A 65 0.61 6.03 -20.91
N ASP A 66 0.15 6.18 -22.15
CA ASP A 66 -1.12 6.88 -22.44
C ASP A 66 -2.37 6.12 -21.95
N ASP A 67 -2.28 4.81 -21.75
CA ASP A 67 -3.41 3.93 -21.41
C ASP A 67 -3.40 3.46 -19.95
N ILE A 68 -2.21 3.35 -19.35
CA ILE A 68 -2.02 2.79 -18.00
C ILE A 68 -1.18 3.70 -17.10
N ALA A 69 -1.49 3.67 -15.81
CA ALA A 69 -0.69 4.25 -14.74
C ALA A 69 -0.77 3.34 -13.52
N VAL A 70 0.29 2.55 -13.27
CA VAL A 70 0.29 1.47 -12.28
C VAL A 70 1.50 1.58 -11.37
N LEU A 71 1.30 1.40 -10.06
CA LEU A 71 2.36 1.12 -9.09
C LEU A 71 2.44 -0.40 -8.90
N ASP A 72 3.58 -0.99 -9.21
CA ASP A 72 3.81 -2.43 -9.09
C ASP A 72 5.26 -2.71 -8.64
N HIS A 73 5.64 -3.97 -8.57
CA HIS A 73 7.01 -4.38 -8.32
C HIS A 73 7.98 -3.89 -9.40
N SER A 74 9.23 -3.66 -8.99
CA SER A 74 10.31 -3.22 -9.87
C SER A 74 10.56 -4.22 -11.00
N PRO A 75 11.10 -3.76 -12.16
CA PRO A 75 11.32 -4.63 -13.31
C PRO A 75 12.15 -5.88 -12.99
N ALA A 76 13.13 -5.74 -12.08
CA ALA A 76 13.98 -6.85 -11.64
C ALA A 76 13.19 -7.93 -10.87
N VAL A 77 12.25 -7.52 -10.00
CA VAL A 77 11.38 -8.44 -9.26
C VAL A 77 10.41 -9.15 -10.22
N LEU A 78 9.89 -8.42 -11.21
CA LEU A 78 8.98 -8.97 -12.22
C LEU A 78 9.71 -9.78 -13.32
N GLY A 79 11.03 -9.79 -13.35
CA GLY A 79 11.82 -10.46 -14.40
C GLY A 79 11.68 -9.82 -15.79
N LEU A 80 11.32 -8.54 -15.86
CA LEU A 80 11.11 -7.81 -17.10
C LEU A 80 12.45 -7.41 -17.74
N LYS A 81 12.47 -7.37 -19.07
CA LYS A 81 13.61 -6.92 -19.87
C LYS A 81 13.35 -5.51 -20.42
N PRO A 82 14.39 -4.72 -20.69
CA PRO A 82 14.25 -3.47 -21.41
C PRO A 82 13.54 -3.69 -22.75
N ALA A 83 12.58 -2.82 -23.08
CA ALA A 83 11.98 -2.80 -24.40
C ALA A 83 13.07 -2.46 -25.44
N ILE A 84 13.23 -3.32 -26.45
CA ILE A 84 14.08 -3.02 -27.60
C ILE A 84 13.19 -2.36 -28.63
N TYR A 85 13.29 -1.03 -28.75
CA TYR A 85 12.70 -0.33 -29.87
C TYR A 85 13.57 -0.58 -31.10
N ILE A 86 13.07 -1.39 -32.03
CA ILE A 86 13.56 -1.38 -33.41
C ILE A 86 12.93 -0.16 -34.09
N ALA A 87 13.79 0.81 -34.38
CA ALA A 87 13.45 2.02 -35.13
C ALA A 87 13.02 1.70 -36.57
#